data_AF-A0A2D4M005-F1
#
_entry.id   AF-A0A2D4M005-F1
#
_cell.length_a   1.000
_cell.length_b   1.000
_cell.length_c   1.000
_cell.angle_alpha   90.00
_cell.angle_beta   90.00
_cell.angle_gamma   90.00
#
_symmetry.space_group_name_H-M   'P 1'
#
loop_
_entity.id
_entity.type
_entity.pdbx_description
1 polymer ?
#
loop_
_entity_poly.entity_id
_entity_poly.type
_entity_poly.pdbx_seq_one_letter_code
_entity_poly.pdbx_strand_id
1 'polypeptide(L)'
;GNTVRIFSTDISMEFGLDKCATVALKRGKIVESDGIEMPNGQTIKCHQPEDYKYLGILQLDNIKHGQVKNVVSKEYTQRVRKLLKSKLNAGNTIKAINTWAIPIIRYTAGIVNWTQAELDNLDRKMRKLMTIY
;
A
#
# COMPACT_ATOMS: atom_id res chain seq x y z
N GLY A 1 41.34 -3.73 -0.83
CA GLY A 1 41.03 -2.31 -1.06
C GLY A 1 41.02 -1.58 0.27
N ASN A 2 42.17 -1.04 0.70
CA ASN A 2 42.37 -0.47 2.04
C ASN A 2 42.64 1.05 2.03
N THR A 3 42.57 1.71 0.88
CA THR A 3 42.97 3.11 0.74
C THR A 3 41.94 4.08 1.32
N VAL A 4 40.65 3.82 1.15
CA VAL A 4 39.58 4.77 1.56
C VAL A 4 39.51 4.96 3.08
N ARG A 5 39.73 3.90 3.86
CA ARG A 5 39.71 3.97 5.34
C ARG A 5 40.82 4.85 5.90
N ILE A 6 42.04 4.74 5.36
CA ILE A 6 43.22 5.43 5.87
C ILE A 6 43.09 6.95 5.69
N PHE A 7 42.68 7.40 4.49
CA PHE A 7 42.46 8.82 4.21
C PHE A 7 41.30 9.43 5.04
N SER A 8 40.29 8.63 5.38
CA SER A 8 39.13 9.05 6.19
C SER A 8 39.56 9.47 7.61
N THR A 9 40.41 8.66 8.25
CA THR A 9 40.93 8.90 9.60
C THR A 9 41.79 10.17 9.70
N ASP A 10 42.65 10.44 8.71
CA ASP A 10 43.56 11.60 8.75
C ASP A 10 42.83 12.95 8.66
N ILE A 11 41.63 12.98 8.05
CA ILE A 11 40.81 14.20 7.92
C ILE A 11 39.66 14.25 8.93
N SER A 12 39.66 13.37 9.94
CA SER A 12 38.59 13.26 10.96
C SER A 12 37.20 13.14 10.35
N MET A 13 37.08 12.45 9.21
CA MET A 13 35.81 12.22 8.54
C MET A 13 35.56 10.71 8.54
N GLU A 14 34.38 10.26 8.96
CA GLU A 14 33.99 8.87 8.82
C GLU A 14 33.11 8.72 7.58
N PHE A 15 33.59 8.02 6.56
CA PHE A 15 32.70 7.53 5.50
C PHE A 15 31.79 6.46 6.10
N GLY A 16 30.63 6.93 6.55
CA GLY A 16 29.55 6.12 7.07
C GLY A 16 29.17 5.00 6.10
N LEU A 17 28.89 3.85 6.71
CA LEU A 17 28.34 2.59 6.22
C LEU A 17 27.58 2.67 4.88
N ASP A 18 27.56 1.54 4.15
CA ASP A 18 26.72 1.32 2.97
C ASP A 18 25.43 2.14 3.08
N LYS A 19 25.27 3.12 2.17
CA LYS A 19 24.21 4.15 2.18
C LYS A 19 22.78 3.61 2.32
N CYS A 20 22.62 2.30 2.21
CA CYS A 20 21.37 1.58 2.15
C CYS A 20 21.31 0.56 3.30
N ALA A 21 20.35 0.75 4.20
CA ALA A 21 19.93 -0.33 5.09
C ALA A 21 19.38 -1.48 4.24
N THR A 22 19.98 -2.67 4.36
CA THR A 22 19.58 -3.84 3.56
C THR A 22 18.62 -4.70 4.38
N VAL A 23 17.38 -4.84 3.91
CA VAL A 23 16.39 -5.75 4.50
C VAL A 23 16.56 -7.13 3.87
N ALA A 24 16.90 -8.14 4.68
CA ALA A 24 17.05 -9.51 4.22
C ALA A 24 15.69 -10.23 4.20
N LEU A 25 15.28 -10.73 3.03
CA LEU A 25 14.08 -11.56 2.85
C LEU A 25 14.49 -13.04 2.77
N LYS A 26 13.98 -13.87 3.69
CA LYS A 26 14.20 -15.33 3.66
C LYS A 26 12.87 -16.05 3.54
N ARG A 27 12.67 -16.79 2.43
CA ARG A 27 11.41 -17.48 2.10
C ARG A 27 10.18 -16.56 2.12
N GLY A 28 10.35 -15.33 1.64
CA GLY A 28 9.26 -14.34 1.54
C GLY A 28 8.88 -13.65 2.84
N LYS A 29 9.65 -13.84 3.93
CA LYS A 29 9.47 -13.10 5.18
C LYS A 29 10.68 -12.22 5.44
N ILE A 30 10.43 -10.99 5.92
CA ILE A 30 11.48 -10.11 6.41
C ILE A 30 12.13 -10.80 7.61
N VAL A 31 13.45 -10.97 7.58
CA VAL A 31 14.22 -11.41 8.75
C VAL A 31 14.29 -10.21 9.69
N GLU A 32 13.81 -10.37 10.92
CA GLU A 32 13.97 -9.36 11.96
C GLU A 32 15.44 -8.98 12.08
N SER A 33 15.73 -7.68 11.97
CA SER A 33 17.06 -7.13 12.17
C SER A 33 17.01 -6.09 13.27
N ASP A 34 18.00 -6.12 14.15
CA ASP A 34 18.09 -5.25 15.33
C ASP A 34 18.42 -3.78 14.98
N GLY A 35 18.39 -3.42 13.70
CA GLY A 35 18.76 -2.10 13.19
C GLY A 35 20.24 -1.99 12.84
N ILE A 36 20.67 -0.77 12.53
CA ILE A 36 22.06 -0.44 12.19
C ILE A 36 22.61 0.49 13.26
N GLU A 37 23.69 0.09 13.92
CA GLU A 37 24.42 0.96 14.84
C GLU A 37 25.27 1.95 14.05
N MET A 38 25.01 3.25 14.25
CA MET A 38 25.83 4.31 13.70
C MET A 38 27.06 4.55 14.59
N PRO A 39 28.19 5.00 14.00
CA PRO A 39 29.41 5.30 14.76
C PRO A 39 29.25 6.31 15.89
N ASN A 40 28.25 7.19 15.81
CA ASN A 40 27.89 8.16 16.84
C ASN A 40 27.09 7.56 18.02
N GLY A 41 26.93 6.23 18.07
CA GLY A 41 26.19 5.51 19.11
C GLY A 41 24.67 5.54 18.95
N GLN A 42 24.14 6.12 17.86
CA GLN A 42 22.70 6.06 17.57
C GLN A 42 22.36 4.79 16.77
N THR A 43 21.32 4.10 17.18
CA THR A 43 20.80 2.95 16.42
C THR A 43 19.69 3.40 15.47
N ILE A 44 19.88 3.21 14.16
CA ILE A 44 18.78 3.27 13.20
C ILE A 44 17.95 2.01 13.40
N LYS A 45 16.82 2.13 14.09
CA LYS A 45 15.88 1.02 14.28
C LYS A 45 15.37 0.57 12.91
N CYS A 46 15.30 -0.74 12.69
CA CYS A 46 14.52 -1.29 11.59
C CYS A 46 13.05 -0.98 11.89
N HIS A 47 12.51 0.06 11.26
CA HIS A 47 11.10 0.40 11.40
C HIS A 47 10.30 -0.67 10.65
N GLN A 48 9.81 -1.68 11.38
CA GLN A 48 8.73 -2.48 10.84
C GLN A 48 7.56 -1.53 10.60
N PRO A 49 6.96 -1.51 9.39
CA PRO A 49 5.86 -0.60 9.11
C PRO A 49 4.66 -1.07 9.93
N GLU A 50 4.52 -0.53 11.14
CA GLU A 50 3.32 -0.68 11.97
C GLU A 50 2.18 0.14 11.36
N ASP A 51 1.71 -0.23 10.16
CA ASP A 51 0.51 0.30 9.48
C ASP A 51 0.75 1.32 8.35
N TYR A 52 1.35 0.88 7.24
CA TYR A 52 1.32 1.69 6.01
C TYR A 52 -0.06 1.62 5.34
N LYS A 53 -0.74 2.78 5.21
CA LYS A 53 -2.05 2.90 4.57
C LYS A 53 -1.93 3.49 3.17
N TYR A 54 -2.03 2.66 2.13
CA TYR A 54 -1.97 3.10 0.73
C TYR A 54 -3.36 3.11 0.09
N LEU A 55 -3.74 4.23 -0.56
CA LEU A 55 -5.08 4.43 -1.17
C LEU A 55 -6.27 4.14 -0.23
N GLY A 56 -6.06 4.26 1.09
CA GLY A 56 -7.08 3.97 2.10
C GLY A 56 -7.04 2.56 2.68
N ILE A 57 -6.09 1.72 2.26
CA ILE A 57 -6.01 0.29 2.58
C ILE A 57 -4.75 0.03 3.41
N LEU A 58 -4.90 -0.63 4.55
CA LEU A 58 -3.80 -1.04 5.42
C LEU A 58 -3.03 -2.19 4.76
N GLN A 59 -1.74 -2.01 4.50
CA GLN A 59 -0.86 -3.00 3.90
C GLN A 59 0.00 -3.62 5.01
N LEU A 60 -0.49 -4.69 5.63
CA LEU A 60 0.25 -5.49 6.61
C LEU A 60 1.01 -6.63 5.92
N ASP A 61 2.16 -7.04 6.47
CA ASP A 61 3.01 -8.16 5.99
C ASP A 61 2.25 -9.49 5.86
N ASN A 62 1.19 -9.68 6.63
CA ASN A 62 0.19 -10.73 6.44
C ASN A 62 -1.09 -10.11 5.89
N ILE A 63 -1.21 -10.00 4.57
CA ILE A 63 -2.43 -9.52 3.90
C ILE A 63 -3.61 -10.40 4.33
N LYS A 64 -4.40 -9.93 5.31
CA LYS A 64 -5.68 -10.53 5.67
C LYS A 64 -6.66 -10.25 4.54
N HIS A 65 -6.61 -11.08 3.49
CA HIS A 65 -7.36 -10.88 2.23
C HIS A 65 -8.82 -10.51 2.47
N GLY A 66 -9.52 -11.19 3.38
CA GLY A 66 -10.91 -10.88 3.72
C GLY A 66 -11.11 -9.48 4.29
N GLN A 67 -10.21 -8.99 5.13
CA GLN A 67 -10.28 -7.63 5.67
C GLN A 67 -10.04 -6.58 4.59
N VAL A 68 -9.06 -6.81 3.71
CA VAL A 68 -8.79 -5.92 2.58
C VAL A 68 -10.00 -5.86 1.65
N LYS A 69 -10.60 -7.01 1.30
CA LYS A 69 -11.83 -7.06 0.48
C LYS A 69 -12.97 -6.24 1.09
N ASN A 70 -13.17 -6.36 2.40
CA ASN A 70 -14.22 -5.63 3.11
C ASN A 70 -13.97 -4.11 3.08
N VAL A 71 -12.75 -3.67 3.34
CA VAL A 71 -12.36 -2.25 3.31
C VAL A 71 -12.52 -1.69 1.89
N VAL A 72 -12.00 -2.39 0.88
CA VAL A 72 -12.11 -2.00 -0.54
C VAL A 72 -13.56 -1.91 -0.98
N SER A 73 -14.38 -2.91 -0.64
CA SER A 73 -15.80 -2.95 -1.00
C SER A 73 -16.57 -1.78 -0.39
N LYS A 74 -16.26 -1.44 0.87
CA LYS A 74 -16.86 -0.31 1.58
C LYS A 74 -16.48 1.02 0.92
N GLU A 75 -15.19 1.23 0.66
CA GLU A 75 -14.68 2.44 0.02
C GLU A 75 -15.24 2.61 -1.40
N TYR A 76 -15.25 1.55 -2.21
CA TYR A 76 -15.86 1.54 -3.54
C TYR A 76 -17.33 1.98 -3.47
N THR A 77 -18.11 1.37 -2.58
CA THR A 77 -19.53 1.70 -2.39
C THR A 77 -19.72 3.16 -1.96
N GLN A 78 -18.84 3.68 -1.10
CA GLN A 78 -18.88 5.09 -0.68
C GLN A 78 -18.59 6.04 -1.85
N ARG A 79 -17.60 5.74 -2.69
CA ARG A 79 -17.30 6.56 -3.88
C ARG A 79 -18.45 6.56 -4.87
N VAL A 80 -19.03 5.39 -5.17
CA VAL A 80 -20.21 5.29 -6.03
C VAL A 80 -21.36 6.16 -5.49
N ARG A 81 -21.67 6.08 -4.19
CA ARG A 81 -22.71 6.93 -3.60
C ARG A 81 -22.42 8.43 -3.70
N LYS A 82 -21.16 8.85 -3.53
CA LYS A 82 -20.76 10.26 -3.70
C LYS A 82 -20.97 10.73 -5.14
N LEU A 83 -20.60 9.90 -6.12
CA LEU A 83 -20.78 10.19 -7.54
C LEU A 83 -22.26 10.26 -7.93
N LEU A 84 -23.09 9.36 -7.42
CA LEU A 84 -24.54 9.40 -7.69
C LEU A 84 -25.19 10.65 -7.09
N LYS A 85 -24.70 11.14 -5.95
CA LYS A 85 -25.17 12.39 -5.35
C LYS A 85 -24.71 13.65 -6.07
N SER A 86 -23.70 13.60 -6.95
CA SER A 86 -23.18 14.79 -7.63
C SER A 86 -24.01 15.22 -8.85
N LYS A 87 -25.17 14.58 -9.09
CA LYS A 87 -26.15 14.93 -10.15
C LYS A 87 -25.54 15.03 -11.56
N LEU A 88 -24.55 14.19 -11.85
CA LEU A 88 -23.97 14.06 -13.19
C LEU A 88 -24.96 13.36 -14.13
N ASN A 89 -24.89 13.67 -15.43
CA ASN A 89 -25.63 12.89 -16.43
C ASN A 89 -25.13 11.44 -16.46
N ALA A 90 -25.95 10.52 -16.97
CA ALA A 90 -25.64 9.08 -16.93
C ALA A 90 -24.27 8.73 -17.55
N GLY A 91 -23.93 9.33 -18.70
CA GLY A 91 -22.62 9.09 -19.35
C GLY A 91 -21.44 9.56 -18.50
N ASN A 92 -21.55 10.74 -17.90
CA ASN A 92 -20.53 11.31 -17.03
C ASN A 92 -20.42 10.56 -15.70
N THR A 93 -21.53 10.07 -15.16
CA THR A 93 -21.55 9.22 -13.95
C THR A 93 -20.79 7.93 -14.18
N ILE A 94 -21.05 7.23 -15.30
CA ILE A 94 -20.32 6.01 -15.66
C ILE A 94 -18.83 6.32 -15.84
N LYS A 95 -18.50 7.40 -16.55
CA LYS A 95 -17.11 7.84 -16.73
C LYS A 95 -16.43 8.12 -15.39
N ALA A 96 -17.10 8.79 -14.46
CA ALA A 96 -16.56 9.09 -13.14
C ALA A 96 -16.38 7.83 -12.28
N ILE A 97 -17.29 6.86 -12.36
CA ILE A 97 -17.15 5.56 -11.68
C ILE A 97 -15.90 4.83 -12.19
N ASN A 98 -15.74 4.76 -13.52
CA ASN A 98 -14.58 4.12 -14.15
C ASN A 98 -13.26 4.81 -13.78
N THR A 99 -13.25 6.14 -13.68
CA THR A 99 -12.06 6.91 -13.37
C THR A 99 -11.71 6.92 -11.88
N TRP A 100 -12.70 6.89 -10.97
CA TRP A 100 -12.44 7.13 -9.54
C TRP A 100 -12.79 5.96 -8.61
N ALA A 101 -13.84 5.18 -8.89
CA ALA A 101 -14.25 4.08 -8.03
C ALA A 101 -13.55 2.76 -8.42
N ILE A 102 -13.52 2.42 -9.72
CA ILE A 102 -12.93 1.18 -10.23
C ILE A 102 -11.43 1.01 -9.88
N PRO A 103 -10.57 2.06 -9.90
CA PRO A 103 -9.15 1.90 -9.60
C PRO A 103 -8.84 1.30 -8.22
N ILE A 104 -9.73 1.48 -7.22
CA ILE A 104 -9.52 0.86 -5.89
C ILE A 104 -9.55 -0.66 -6.01
N ILE A 105 -10.54 -1.20 -6.71
CA ILE A 105 -10.67 -2.66 -6.92
C ILE A 105 -9.50 -3.14 -7.77
N ARG A 106 -9.20 -2.44 -8.87
CA ARG A 106 -8.12 -2.80 -9.81
C ARG A 106 -6.75 -2.86 -9.13
N TYR A 107 -6.44 -1.91 -8.25
CA TYR A 107 -5.19 -1.92 -7.49
C TYR A 107 -5.08 -3.17 -6.61
N THR A 108 -6.16 -3.54 -5.93
CA THR A 108 -6.15 -4.74 -5.07
C THR A 108 -6.22 -6.06 -5.82
N ALA A 109 -6.54 -6.06 -7.12
CA ALA A 109 -6.67 -7.29 -7.90
C ALA A 109 -5.36 -8.08 -8.01
N GLY A 110 -4.20 -7.42 -7.94
CA GLY A 110 -2.89 -8.09 -7.92
C GLY A 110 -2.42 -8.54 -6.53
N ILE A 111 -3.11 -8.12 -5.47
CA ILE A 111 -2.73 -8.32 -4.06
C ILE A 111 -3.71 -9.28 -3.37
N VAL A 112 -4.96 -9.32 -3.84
CA VAL A 112 -6.08 -10.01 -3.22
C VAL A 112 -6.79 -10.88 -4.24
N ASN A 113 -7.01 -12.14 -3.88
CA ASN A 113 -7.73 -13.10 -4.71
C ASN A 113 -9.23 -12.79 -4.74
N TRP A 114 -9.66 -11.92 -5.64
CA TRP A 114 -11.07 -11.68 -5.91
C TRP A 114 -11.66 -12.86 -6.68
N THR A 115 -12.77 -13.40 -6.19
CA THR A 115 -13.57 -14.37 -6.93
C THR A 115 -14.54 -13.65 -7.86
N GLN A 116 -14.93 -14.30 -8.95
CA GLN A 116 -15.94 -13.75 -9.87
C GLN A 116 -17.25 -13.42 -9.13
N ALA A 117 -17.69 -14.29 -8.22
CA ALA A 117 -18.91 -14.09 -7.44
C ALA A 117 -18.85 -12.84 -6.53
N GLU A 118 -17.69 -12.50 -5.97
CA GLU A 118 -17.51 -11.29 -5.17
C GLU A 118 -17.59 -10.03 -6.03
N LEU A 119 -16.96 -10.04 -7.21
CA LEU A 119 -17.02 -8.94 -8.18
C LEU A 119 -18.43 -8.75 -8.73
N ASP A 120 -19.13 -9.84 -9.05
CA ASP A 120 -20.52 -9.80 -9.50
C ASP A 120 -21.45 -9.23 -8.41
N ASN A 121 -21.19 -9.53 -7.14
CA ASN A 121 -21.96 -8.97 -6.03
C ASN A 121 -21.72 -7.45 -5.89
N LEU A 122 -20.48 -6.99 -6.08
CA LEU A 122 -20.17 -5.56 -6.12
C LEU A 122 -20.88 -4.85 -7.28
N ASP A 123 -20.87 -5.45 -8.48
CA ASP A 123 -21.57 -4.91 -9.65
C ASP A 123 -23.09 -4.85 -9.43
N ARG A 124 -23.70 -5.92 -8.90
CA ARG A 124 -25.13 -5.94 -8.54
C ARG A 124 -25.48 -4.84 -7.53
N LYS A 125 -24.65 -4.64 -6.51
CA LYS A 125 -24.82 -3.55 -5.54
C LYS A 125 -24.72 -2.18 -6.19
N MET A 126 -23.74 -1.97 -7.09
CA MET A 126 -23.60 -0.72 -7.84
C MET A 126 -24.85 -0.45 -8.69
N ARG A 127 -25.32 -1.44 -9.47
CA ARG A 127 -26.54 -1.30 -10.29
C ARG A 127 -27.76 -0.95 -9.46
N LYS A 128 -27.95 -1.64 -8.32
CA LYS A 128 -29.04 -1.32 -7.39
C LYS A 128 -28.96 0.12 -6.87
N LEU A 129 -27.76 0.63 -6.58
CA LEU A 129 -27.59 2.03 -6.16
C LEU A 129 -27.94 3.02 -7.28
N MET A 130 -27.58 2.72 -8.53
CA MET A 130 -27.92 3.55 -9.69
C MET A 130 -29.41 3.59 -10.01
N THR A 131 -30.20 2.61 -9.54
CA THR A 131 -31.66 2.62 -9.70
C THR A 131 -32.37 3.41 -8.59
N ILE A 132 -31.73 3.58 -7.44
CA ILE A 132 -32.31 4.25 -6.27
C ILE A 132 -32.04 5.76 -6.28
N TYR A 133 -30.87 6.16 -6.78
CA TYR A 133 -30.48 7.57 -6.94
C TYR A 133 -30.86 8.09 -8.31
#